data_AF-A0A8J7AZN8-F1
#
_entry.id   AF-A0A8J7AZN8-F1
#
_cell.length_a   1.000
_cell.length_b   1.000
_cell.length_c   1.000
_cell.angle_alpha   90.00
_cell.angle_beta   90.00
_cell.angle_gamma   90.00
#
_symmetry.space_group_name_H-M   'P 1'
#
loop_
_entity.id
_entity.type
_entity.pdbx_description
1 polymer ?
#
loop_
_entity_poly.entity_id
_entity_poly.type
_entity_poly.pdbx_seq_one_letter_code
_entity_poly.pdbx_strand_id
1 'polypeptide(L)'
;MGFLDHWRNQPNDTQGDLFQQEGSGVIDASEPNRSLVNRRLHGEIKQRGGQNRTHAAVNRLANEHMTGETTEDLYQGLGLKQGDRSKLPTAAKEALMTGDIAAYHQIMEDDAQGHHPIVNSARQGYQKASRLFPWNKQ
;
A
#
# COMPACT_ATOMS: atom_id res chain seq x y z
N MET A 1 3.80 9.00 13.95
CA MET A 1 4.70 9.78 13.09
C MET A 1 4.55 9.16 11.72
N GLY A 2 4.20 9.92 10.67
CA GLY A 2 3.94 9.32 9.35
C GLY A 2 5.22 9.10 8.53
N PHE A 3 5.06 8.59 7.32
CA PHE A 3 6.16 8.42 6.36
C PHE A 3 6.87 9.74 6.08
N LEU A 4 6.16 10.88 5.99
CA LEU A 4 6.82 12.15 5.70
C LEU A 4 7.74 12.60 6.83
N ASP A 5 7.34 12.37 8.07
CA ASP A 5 8.18 12.65 9.24
C ASP A 5 9.42 11.76 9.25
N HIS A 6 9.25 10.47 9.00
CA HIS A 6 10.36 9.53 8.90
C HIS A 6 11.31 9.89 7.75
N TRP A 7 10.77 10.18 6.57
CA TRP A 7 11.53 10.56 5.37
C TRP A 7 12.34 11.85 5.57
N ARG A 8 11.80 12.85 6.26
CA ARG A 8 12.51 14.11 6.56
C ARG A 8 13.65 13.90 7.55
N ASN A 9 13.48 12.99 8.51
CA ASN A 9 14.46 12.74 9.57
C ASN A 9 15.52 11.71 9.17
N GLN A 10 15.21 10.79 8.26
CA GLN A 10 16.07 9.69 7.83
C GLN A 10 16.01 9.49 6.30
N PRO A 11 16.47 10.46 5.50
CA PRO A 11 16.35 10.42 4.03
C PRO A 11 17.23 9.35 3.35
N ASN A 12 18.18 8.76 4.09
CA ASN A 12 19.20 7.83 3.59
C ASN A 12 18.97 6.35 3.96
N ASP A 13 17.83 5.98 4.58
CA ASP A 13 17.48 4.57 4.78
C ASP A 13 17.09 3.95 3.43
N THR A 14 18.11 3.64 2.63
CA THR A 14 17.97 3.07 1.30
C THR A 14 17.77 1.56 1.36
N GLN A 15 16.63 1.13 0.83
CA GLN A 15 16.36 -0.13 0.09
C GLN A 15 16.60 -1.50 0.76
N GLY A 16 17.58 -1.66 1.66
CA GLY A 16 18.02 -2.96 2.17
C GLY A 16 17.49 -3.32 3.56
N ASP A 17 17.57 -2.37 4.50
CA ASP A 17 17.38 -2.70 5.92
C ASP A 17 15.91 -2.90 6.31
N LEU A 18 14.99 -2.16 5.70
CA LEU A 18 13.55 -2.25 5.97
C LEU A 18 12.94 -3.64 5.69
N PHE A 19 13.48 -4.36 4.70
CA PHE A 19 12.98 -5.68 4.28
C PHE A 19 13.90 -6.84 4.67
N GLN A 20 15.14 -6.58 5.11
CA GLN A 20 16.02 -7.63 5.65
C GLN A 20 15.74 -7.94 7.12
N GLN A 21 15.17 -6.99 7.88
CA GLN A 21 15.04 -7.15 9.34
C GLN A 21 13.78 -7.91 9.80
N GLU A 22 12.72 -7.99 8.99
CA GLU A 22 11.58 -8.85 9.29
C GLU A 22 11.37 -9.81 8.12
N GLY A 23 11.77 -11.07 8.33
CA GLY A 23 11.45 -12.21 7.46
C GLY A 23 9.94 -12.50 7.45
N SER A 24 9.17 -11.54 6.97
CA SER A 24 7.72 -11.61 6.94
C SER A 24 7.30 -12.51 5.80
N GLY A 25 6.82 -13.71 6.11
CA GLY A 25 6.11 -14.62 5.19
C GLY A 25 4.80 -14.06 4.62
N VAL A 26 4.72 -12.74 4.45
CA VAL A 26 3.61 -11.97 3.87
C VAL A 26 3.85 -11.75 2.37
N ILE A 27 5.10 -11.82 1.90
CA ILE A 27 5.47 -11.61 0.50
C ILE A 27 6.36 -12.77 0.07
N ASP A 28 5.85 -13.62 -0.83
CA ASP A 28 6.67 -14.63 -1.47
C ASP A 28 7.66 -13.94 -2.41
N ALA A 29 8.96 -14.23 -2.29
CA ALA A 29 9.99 -13.66 -3.17
C ALA A 29 9.75 -14.02 -4.65
N SER A 30 8.93 -15.03 -4.93
CA SER A 30 8.51 -15.44 -6.28
C SER A 30 7.35 -14.62 -6.87
N GLU A 31 6.81 -13.62 -6.16
CA GLU A 31 5.65 -12.86 -6.64
C GLU A 31 5.94 -12.17 -7.99
N PRO A 32 5.24 -12.57 -9.08
CA PRO A 32 5.58 -12.09 -10.40
C PRO A 32 5.17 -10.63 -10.57
N ASN A 33 6.18 -9.78 -10.74
CA ASN A 33 6.11 -8.39 -11.16
C ASN A 33 5.44 -7.41 -10.18
N ARG A 34 6.25 -6.91 -9.23
CA ARG A 34 5.96 -5.74 -8.38
C ARG A 34 5.40 -4.54 -9.17
N SER A 35 5.83 -4.38 -10.43
CA SER A 35 5.36 -3.34 -11.37
C SER A 35 3.88 -3.46 -11.78
N LEU A 36 3.26 -4.63 -11.62
CA LEU A 36 1.88 -4.91 -12.05
C LEU A 36 0.91 -5.11 -10.89
N VAL A 37 1.37 -5.06 -9.64
CA VAL A 37 0.56 -5.34 -8.44
C VAL A 37 -0.68 -4.44 -8.37
N ASN A 38 -0.51 -3.13 -8.54
CA ASN A 38 -1.64 -2.20 -8.52
C ASN A 38 -2.66 -2.52 -9.63
N ARG A 39 -2.17 -2.90 -10.82
CA ARG A 39 -3.02 -3.33 -11.94
C ARG A 39 -3.76 -4.63 -11.63
N ARG A 40 -3.12 -5.59 -10.96
CA ARG A 40 -3.75 -6.85 -10.52
C ARG A 40 -4.84 -6.59 -9.48
N LEU A 41 -4.54 -5.81 -8.44
CA LEU A 41 -5.54 -5.41 -7.44
C LEU A 41 -6.73 -4.70 -8.09
N HIS A 42 -6.48 -3.77 -9.01
CA HIS A 42 -7.56 -3.14 -9.77
C HIS A 42 -8.34 -4.13 -10.65
N GLY A 43 -7.67 -5.08 -11.28
CA GLY A 43 -8.33 -6.17 -12.03
C GLY A 43 -9.27 -6.97 -11.13
N GLU A 44 -8.79 -7.37 -9.95
CA GLU A 44 -9.52 -8.16 -8.97
C GLU A 44 -10.75 -7.41 -8.43
N ILE A 45 -10.57 -6.15 -8.03
CA ILE A 45 -11.66 -5.28 -7.58
C ILE A 45 -12.76 -5.20 -8.65
N LYS A 46 -12.37 -5.03 -9.92
CA LYS A 46 -13.33 -4.94 -11.03
C LYS A 46 -14.06 -6.27 -11.24
N GLN A 47 -13.35 -7.40 -11.23
CA GLN A 47 -13.94 -8.73 -11.39
C GLN A 47 -14.96 -9.04 -10.30
N ARG A 48 -14.69 -8.60 -9.06
CA ARG A 48 -15.56 -8.78 -7.89
C ARG A 48 -16.70 -7.75 -7.79
N GLY A 49 -16.99 -7.01 -8.86
CA GLY A 49 -18.09 -6.04 -8.90
C GLY A 49 -17.79 -4.68 -8.26
N GLY A 50 -16.52 -4.38 -7.99
CA GLY A 50 -16.06 -3.05 -7.60
C GLY A 50 -16.14 -2.04 -8.75
N GLN A 51 -16.35 -0.77 -8.39
CA GLN A 51 -16.47 0.34 -9.34
C GLN A 51 -15.38 1.40 -9.06
N ASN A 52 -15.35 2.47 -9.85
CA ASN A 52 -14.41 3.59 -9.68
C ASN A 52 -14.34 4.12 -8.23
N ARG A 53 -15.49 4.21 -7.54
CA ARG A 53 -15.52 4.58 -6.11
C ARG A 53 -14.81 3.58 -5.19
N THR A 54 -14.85 2.29 -5.52
CA THR A 54 -14.12 1.24 -4.79
C THR A 54 -12.62 1.39 -5.00
N HIS A 55 -12.17 1.62 -6.24
CA HIS A 55 -10.76 1.89 -6.53
C HIS A 55 -10.25 3.13 -5.79
N ALA A 56 -11.02 4.21 -5.79
CA ALA A 56 -10.66 5.43 -5.07
C ALA A 56 -10.54 5.17 -3.56
N ALA A 57 -11.50 4.45 -2.97
CA ALA A 57 -11.48 4.11 -1.55
C ALA A 57 -10.29 3.21 -1.17
N VAL A 58 -10.01 2.18 -1.96
CA VAL A 58 -8.88 1.27 -1.74
C VAL A 58 -7.54 2.01 -1.87
N ASN A 59 -7.37 2.86 -2.90
CA ASN A 59 -6.16 3.66 -3.06
C ASN A 59 -5.96 4.68 -1.94
N ARG A 60 -7.05 5.25 -1.42
CA ARG A 60 -6.99 6.14 -0.26
C ARG A 60 -6.50 5.38 0.98
N LEU A 61 -7.09 4.21 1.26
CA LEU A 61 -6.69 3.35 2.37
C LEU A 61 -5.23 2.91 2.26
N ALA A 62 -4.75 2.62 1.04
CA ALA A 62 -3.35 2.27 0.82
C ALA A 62 -2.41 3.37 1.31
N ASN A 63 -2.65 4.64 0.95
CA ASN A 63 -1.81 5.74 1.43
C ASN A 63 -1.94 5.91 2.95
N GLU A 64 -3.18 5.98 3.47
CA GLU A 64 -3.41 6.22 4.90
C GLU A 64 -2.78 5.14 5.78
N HIS A 65 -2.87 3.86 5.41
CA HIS A 65 -2.33 2.77 6.21
C HIS A 65 -0.85 2.47 5.92
N MET A 66 -0.40 2.58 4.68
CA MET A 66 0.98 2.19 4.34
C MET A 66 1.97 3.32 4.60
N THR A 67 1.57 4.57 4.41
CA THR A 67 2.43 5.73 4.67
C THR A 67 2.04 6.49 5.93
N GLY A 68 0.88 6.23 6.53
CA GLY A 68 0.41 7.02 7.67
C GLY A 68 -0.04 8.43 7.31
N GLU A 69 -0.18 8.73 6.01
CA GLU A 69 -0.46 10.06 5.46
C GLU A 69 -1.69 10.00 4.57
N THR A 70 -2.43 11.11 4.47
CA THR A 70 -3.47 11.18 3.45
C THR A 70 -2.82 11.22 2.05
N THR A 71 -3.59 10.87 1.03
CA THR A 71 -3.10 10.97 -0.37
C THR A 71 -2.76 12.40 -0.75
N GLU A 72 -3.39 13.40 -0.14
CA GLU A 72 -3.07 14.80 -0.40
C GLU A 72 -1.75 15.18 0.27
N ASP A 73 -1.63 14.90 1.57
CA ASP A 73 -0.45 15.26 2.38
C ASP A 73 0.82 14.59 1.84
N LEU A 74 0.74 13.30 1.49
CA LEU A 74 1.88 12.56 0.93
C LEU A 74 2.46 13.24 -0.31
N TYR A 75 1.60 13.61 -1.26
CA TYR A 75 2.06 14.16 -2.53
C TYR A 75 2.43 15.64 -2.41
N GLN A 76 1.66 16.44 -1.66
CA GLN A 76 2.02 17.84 -1.41
C GLN A 76 3.32 17.95 -0.62
N GLY A 77 3.50 17.11 0.41
CA GLY A 77 4.71 17.06 1.24
C GLY A 77 5.98 16.67 0.48
N LEU A 78 5.83 16.01 -0.68
CA LEU A 78 6.91 15.65 -1.58
C LEU A 78 7.02 16.57 -2.81
N GLY A 79 6.14 17.57 -2.96
CA GLY A 79 6.08 18.44 -4.14
C GLY A 79 5.69 17.72 -5.42
N LEU A 80 4.90 16.65 -5.31
CA LEU A 80 4.52 15.76 -6.43
C LEU A 80 3.07 15.97 -6.86
N LYS A 81 2.79 15.58 -8.12
CA LYS A 81 1.41 15.52 -8.63
C LYS A 81 0.68 14.34 -8.01
N GLN A 82 -0.50 14.60 -7.44
CA GLN A 82 -1.36 13.56 -6.86
C GLN A 82 -1.58 12.39 -7.83
N GLY A 83 -1.39 11.17 -7.31
CA GLY A 83 -1.55 9.92 -8.05
C GLY A 83 -0.35 9.52 -8.91
N ASP A 84 0.69 10.36 -9.04
CA ASP A 84 1.93 9.98 -9.72
C ASP A 84 2.83 9.12 -8.83
N ARG A 85 2.43 7.85 -8.65
CA ARG A 85 3.20 6.86 -7.88
C ARG A 85 4.62 6.64 -8.42
N SER A 86 4.88 6.98 -9.69
CA SER A 86 6.22 6.81 -10.31
C SER A 86 7.26 7.77 -9.75
N LYS A 87 6.83 8.89 -9.17
CA LYS A 87 7.70 9.92 -8.61
C LYS A 87 7.91 9.81 -7.11
N LEU A 88 7.14 8.93 -6.44
CA LEU A 88 7.31 8.69 -5.01
C LEU A 88 8.72 8.13 -4.69
N PRO A 89 9.25 8.42 -3.49
CA PRO A 89 10.44 7.76 -2.97
C PRO A 89 10.29 6.24 -2.99
N THR A 90 11.39 5.51 -3.14
CA THR A 90 11.38 4.04 -3.23
C THR A 90 10.71 3.40 -2.02
N ALA A 91 10.99 3.86 -0.80
CA ALA A 91 10.36 3.35 0.42
C ALA A 91 8.81 3.50 0.40
N ALA A 92 8.30 4.64 -0.04
CA ALA A 92 6.85 4.85 -0.18
C ALA A 92 6.25 3.96 -1.29
N LYS A 93 6.95 3.80 -2.41
CA LYS A 93 6.52 2.89 -3.49
C LYS A 93 6.44 1.45 -3.00
N GLU A 94 7.46 0.99 -2.28
CA GLU A 94 7.52 -0.37 -1.72
C GLU A 94 6.41 -0.59 -0.71
N ALA A 95 6.17 0.37 0.20
CA ALA A 95 5.09 0.27 1.16
C ALA A 95 3.71 0.17 0.50
N LEU A 96 3.45 1.01 -0.50
CA LEU A 96 2.21 0.93 -1.28
C LEU A 96 2.08 -0.40 -2.05
N MET A 97 3.19 -0.92 -2.60
CA MET A 97 3.19 -2.22 -3.28
C MET A 97 2.92 -3.38 -2.32
N THR A 98 3.60 -3.43 -1.17
CA THR A 98 3.36 -4.42 -0.12
C THR A 98 1.93 -4.37 0.39
N GLY A 99 1.38 -3.16 0.57
CA GLY A 99 -0.02 -2.98 0.91
C GLY A 99 -0.95 -3.54 -0.16
N ASP A 100 -0.71 -3.21 -1.44
CA ASP A 100 -1.56 -3.66 -2.55
C ASP A 100 -1.54 -5.20 -2.70
N ILE A 101 -0.39 -5.85 -2.41
CA ILE A 101 -0.27 -7.31 -2.33
C ILE A 101 -1.15 -7.86 -1.19
N ALA A 102 -0.99 -7.33 0.03
CA ALA A 102 -1.73 -7.80 1.18
C ALA A 102 -3.25 -7.60 1.03
N ALA A 103 -3.66 -6.46 0.47
CA ALA A 103 -5.06 -6.18 0.16
C ALA A 103 -5.61 -7.15 -0.90
N TYR A 104 -4.84 -7.46 -1.94
CA TYR A 104 -5.23 -8.43 -2.96
C TYR A 104 -5.46 -9.82 -2.35
N HIS A 105 -4.50 -10.34 -1.60
CA HIS A 105 -4.64 -11.65 -0.95
C HIS A 105 -5.80 -11.67 0.05
N GLN A 106 -6.00 -10.61 0.83
CA GLN A 106 -7.13 -10.54 1.77
C GLN A 106 -8.49 -10.52 1.06
N ILE A 107 -8.62 -9.78 -0.03
CA ILE A 107 -9.86 -9.76 -0.84
C ILE A 107 -10.17 -11.16 -1.38
N MET A 108 -9.14 -11.91 -1.81
CA MET A 108 -9.31 -13.28 -2.27
C MET A 108 -9.67 -14.24 -1.14
N GLU A 109 -8.99 -14.14 0.00
CA GLU A 109 -9.23 -14.97 1.19
C GLU A 109 -10.67 -14.79 1.72
N ASP A 110 -11.13 -13.54 1.81
CA ASP A 110 -12.46 -13.21 2.32
C ASP A 110 -13.59 -13.45 1.31
N ASP A 111 -13.26 -13.84 0.08
CA ASP A 111 -14.14 -13.86 -1.09
C ASP A 111 -15.01 -12.58 -1.22
N ALA A 112 -14.41 -11.42 -0.96
CA ALA A 112 -15.15 -10.17 -0.86
C ALA A 112 -15.74 -9.74 -2.23
N GLN A 113 -17.00 -9.31 -2.26
CA GLN A 113 -17.68 -8.85 -3.49
C GLN A 113 -18.41 -7.53 -3.29
N GLY A 114 -18.39 -6.66 -4.29
CA GLY A 114 -19.01 -5.34 -4.25
C GLY A 114 -18.24 -4.31 -3.40
N HIS A 115 -18.74 -3.08 -3.35
CA HIS A 115 -18.00 -1.94 -2.81
C HIS A 115 -17.55 -2.11 -1.35
N HIS A 116 -18.48 -2.27 -0.41
CA HIS A 116 -18.15 -2.28 1.02
C HIS A 116 -17.33 -3.49 1.46
N PRO A 117 -17.66 -4.74 1.06
CA PRO A 117 -16.85 -5.89 1.41
C PRO A 117 -15.41 -5.77 0.91
N ILE A 118 -15.22 -5.36 -0.35
CA ILE A 118 -13.87 -5.16 -0.93
C ILE A 118 -13.07 -4.11 -0.12
N VAL A 119 -13.69 -2.97 0.21
CA VAL A 119 -13.02 -1.91 0.99
C VAL A 119 -12.64 -2.40 2.39
N ASN A 120 -13.51 -3.19 3.04
CA ASN A 120 -13.24 -3.74 4.36
C ASN A 120 -12.11 -4.79 4.33
N SER A 121 -12.12 -5.70 3.37
CA SER A 121 -11.04 -6.70 3.20
C SER A 121 -9.72 -6.04 2.84
N ALA A 122 -9.74 -5.06 1.92
CA ALA A 122 -8.54 -4.28 1.60
C ALA A 122 -7.98 -3.58 2.85
N ARG A 123 -8.84 -2.94 3.66
CA ARG A 123 -8.43 -2.32 4.93
C ARG A 123 -7.73 -3.30 5.86
N GLN A 124 -8.28 -4.51 6.02
CA GLN A 124 -7.66 -5.54 6.87
C GLN A 124 -6.27 -5.94 6.34
N GLY A 125 -6.14 -6.15 5.02
CA GLY A 125 -4.86 -6.41 4.37
C GLY A 125 -3.84 -5.29 4.62
N TYR A 126 -4.24 -4.04 4.41
CA TYR A 126 -3.39 -2.87 4.67
C TYR A 126 -3.00 -2.74 6.14
N GLN A 127 -3.92 -3.00 7.09
CA GLN A 127 -3.62 -2.96 8.52
C GLN A 127 -2.59 -4.04 8.90
N LYS A 128 -2.71 -5.26 8.37
CA LYS A 128 -1.71 -6.32 8.59
C LYS A 128 -0.35 -5.91 8.05
N ALA A 129 -0.31 -5.40 6.81
CA ALA A 129 0.93 -5.00 6.14
C ALA A 129 1.59 -3.75 6.75
N SER A 130 0.79 -2.78 7.24
CA SER A 130 1.30 -1.52 7.79
C SER A 130 2.30 -1.72 8.92
N ARG A 131 2.13 -2.79 9.71
CA ARG A 131 2.99 -3.15 10.85
C ARG A 131 4.43 -3.49 10.46
N LEU A 132 4.66 -3.81 9.20
CA LEU A 132 6.01 -4.09 8.67
C LEU A 132 6.86 -2.82 8.53
N PHE A 133 6.23 -1.65 8.53
CA PHE A 133 6.92 -0.39 8.29
C PHE A 133 7.15 0.39 9.60
N PRO A 134 8.37 0.86 9.89
CA PRO A 134 8.76 1.45 11.16
C PRO A 134 8.05 2.79 11.42
N TRP A 135 7.69 3.53 10.38
CA TRP A 135 6.89 4.76 10.54
C TRP A 135 5.45 4.47 10.97
N ASN A 136 4.93 3.25 10.80
CA ASN A 136 3.59 2.91 11.28
C ASN A 136 3.60 2.25 12.67
N LYS A 137 4.77 1.98 13.26
CA LYS A 137 4.89 1.43 14.61
C LYS A 137 4.65 2.56 15.62
N GLN A 138 3.43 2.61 16.18
CA GLN A 138 3.11 3.33 17.42
C GLN A 138 3.03 2.32 18.57
#